data_AF-A0A0B7D4A9-F1
#
_entry.id   AF-A0A0B7D4A9-F1
#
_cell.length_a   1.000
_cell.length_b   1.000
_cell.length_c   1.000
_cell.angle_alpha   90.00
_cell.angle_beta   90.00
_cell.angle_gamma   90.00
#
_symmetry.space_group_name_H-M   'P 1'
#
loop_
_entity.id
_entity.type
_entity.pdbx_description
1 polymer ?
#
loop_
_entity_poly.entity_id
_entity_poly.type
_entity_poly.pdbx_seq_one_letter_code
_entity_poly.pdbx_strand_id
1 'polypeptide(L)'
;EGESSEYSCALEEHISKEGLYLIERLHSVMKANGGFDPFRHIVVSVTNVICGMCFGRRYSHDDHELLSLVNLSEEFNQVVGSGNPADFIPFLRLLPSTSMNKFLAINQRFNVFMQKLVREHYETFNKDNIRDITDSLIDHCEDRKL
;
A
#
# COMPACT_ATOMS: atom_id res chain seq x y z
N GLU A 1 -35.46 -13.84 -10.35
CA GLU A 1 -34.00 -13.99 -10.48
C GLU A 1 -33.42 -12.61 -10.24
N GLY A 2 -32.68 -12.44 -9.14
CA GLY A 2 -32.21 -11.12 -8.71
C GLY A 2 -31.12 -10.63 -9.66
N GLU A 3 -31.30 -9.41 -10.16
CA GLU A 3 -30.33 -8.66 -10.94
C GLU A 3 -28.96 -8.70 -10.26
N SER A 4 -27.92 -9.07 -11.01
CA SER A 4 -26.55 -9.00 -10.51
C SER A 4 -26.24 -7.54 -10.17
N SER A 5 -25.89 -7.32 -8.91
CA SER A 5 -25.45 -6.04 -8.35
C SER A 5 -24.53 -5.25 -9.29
N GLU A 6 -24.95 -4.03 -9.68
CA GLU A 6 -24.21 -3.03 -10.48
C GLU A 6 -22.98 -2.42 -9.76
N TYR A 7 -22.33 -3.14 -8.83
CA TYR A 7 -21.26 -2.60 -8.00
C TYR A 7 -19.94 -3.38 -8.11
N SER A 8 -18.95 -2.72 -8.73
CA SER A 8 -17.48 -2.92 -8.72
C SER A 8 -16.89 -4.34 -8.86
N CYS A 9 -16.78 -4.81 -10.11
CA CYS A 9 -16.05 -6.04 -10.47
C CYS A 9 -14.54 -5.97 -10.16
N ALA A 10 -13.91 -4.80 -10.31
CA ALA A 10 -12.45 -4.69 -10.20
C ALA A 10 -11.93 -4.92 -8.77
N LEU A 11 -12.60 -4.38 -7.75
CA LEU A 11 -12.20 -4.63 -6.36
C LEU A 11 -12.44 -6.10 -5.97
N GLU A 12 -13.58 -6.65 -6.37
CA GLU A 12 -13.91 -8.05 -6.12
C GLU A 12 -12.90 -9.01 -6.76
N GLU A 13 -12.44 -8.72 -7.99
CA GLU A 13 -11.43 -9.52 -8.68
C GLU A 13 -10.11 -9.54 -7.89
N HIS A 14 -9.63 -8.37 -7.45
CA HIS A 14 -8.40 -8.29 -6.66
C HIS A 14 -8.52 -9.01 -5.31
N ILE A 15 -9.64 -8.81 -4.60
CA ILE A 15 -9.91 -9.47 -3.32
C ILE A 15 -9.99 -10.99 -3.50
N SER A 16 -10.71 -11.46 -4.51
CA SER A 16 -10.88 -12.90 -4.77
C SER A 16 -9.55 -13.55 -5.09
N LYS A 17 -8.74 -12.92 -5.94
CA LYS A 17 -7.42 -13.39 -6.31
C LYS A 17 -6.47 -13.44 -5.11
N GLU A 18 -6.39 -12.36 -4.32
CA GLU A 18 -5.55 -12.33 -3.12
C GLU A 18 -6.05 -13.26 -2.02
N GLY A 19 -7.36 -13.48 -1.92
CA GLY A 19 -7.96 -14.46 -1.01
C GLY A 19 -7.50 -15.88 -1.31
N LEU A 20 -7.49 -16.28 -2.59
CA LEU A 20 -6.97 -17.59 -3.00
C LEU A 20 -5.48 -17.74 -2.69
N TYR A 21 -4.67 -16.73 -3.03
CA TYR A 21 -3.24 -16.73 -2.70
C TYR A 21 -2.97 -16.81 -1.20
N LEU A 22 -3.77 -16.11 -0.40
CA LEU A 22 -3.65 -16.14 1.05
C LEU A 22 -3.93 -17.55 1.59
N ILE A 23 -5.00 -18.21 1.14
CA ILE A 23 -5.32 -19.59 1.55
C ILE A 23 -4.16 -20.54 1.24
N GLU A 24 -3.62 -20.48 0.02
CA GLU A 24 -2.47 -21.30 -0.39
C GLU A 24 -1.24 -21.01 0.50
N ARG A 25 -0.97 -19.73 0.77
CA ARG A 25 0.15 -19.32 1.62
C ARG A 25 -0.01 -19.83 3.05
N LEU A 26 -1.17 -19.65 3.65
CA LEU A 26 -1.45 -20.10 5.03
C LEU A 26 -1.35 -21.62 5.15
N HIS A 27 -1.88 -22.36 4.18
CA HIS A 27 -1.76 -23.81 4.13
C HIS A 27 -0.29 -24.27 4.02
N SER A 28 0.49 -23.62 3.15
CA SER A 28 1.92 -23.91 2.98
C SER A 28 2.71 -23.68 4.27
N VAL A 29 2.51 -22.54 4.94
CA VAL A 29 3.23 -22.19 6.17
C VAL A 29 2.80 -23.08 7.34
N MET A 30 1.50 -23.39 7.45
CA MET A 30 1.01 -24.35 8.45
C MET A 30 1.66 -25.72 8.30
N LYS A 31 1.75 -26.23 7.06
CA LYS A 31 2.39 -27.53 6.79
C LYS A 31 3.89 -27.54 7.10
N ALA A 32 4.58 -26.44 6.86
CA ALA A 32 6.03 -26.33 7.08
C ALA A 32 6.40 -26.13 8.56
N ASN A 33 5.65 -25.28 9.27
CA ASN A 33 6.07 -24.74 10.57
C ASN A 33 5.13 -25.13 11.73
N GLY A 34 3.97 -25.73 11.44
CA GLY A 34 2.95 -26.07 12.45
C GLY A 34 2.21 -24.86 13.04
N GLY A 35 2.51 -23.65 12.56
CA GLY A 35 1.91 -22.40 13.01
C GLY A 35 2.46 -21.19 12.26
N PHE A 36 1.76 -20.06 12.36
CA PHE A 36 2.14 -18.78 11.76
C PHE A 36 1.49 -17.60 12.48
N ASP A 37 2.05 -16.41 12.29
CA ASP A 37 1.40 -15.16 12.65
C ASP A 37 0.47 -14.73 11.49
N PRO A 38 -0.86 -14.66 11.69
CA PRO A 38 -1.80 -14.29 10.64
C PRO A 38 -1.63 -12.83 10.19
N PHE A 39 -1.19 -11.93 11.08
CA PHE A 39 -1.11 -10.50 10.78
C PHE A 39 -0.20 -10.26 9.58
N ARG A 40 1.03 -10.81 9.61
CA ARG A 40 2.02 -10.71 8.54
C ARG A 40 1.48 -11.14 7.17
N HIS A 41 0.68 -12.20 7.11
CA HIS A 41 0.17 -12.71 5.83
C HIS A 41 -1.03 -11.93 5.31
N ILE A 42 -1.94 -11.55 6.21
CA ILE A 42 -3.12 -10.76 5.87
C ILE A 42 -2.71 -9.38 5.37
N VAL A 43 -1.78 -8.73 6.05
CA VAL A 43 -1.38 -7.37 5.70
C VAL A 43 -0.78 -7.30 4.29
N VAL A 44 0.04 -8.28 3.89
CA VAL A 44 0.59 -8.34 2.53
C VAL A 44 -0.52 -8.55 1.50
N SER A 45 -1.48 -9.44 1.76
CA SER A 45 -2.61 -9.65 0.85
C SER A 45 -3.47 -8.40 0.70
N VAL A 46 -3.74 -7.68 1.79
CA VAL A 46 -4.47 -6.40 1.74
C VAL A 46 -3.68 -5.34 0.97
N THR A 47 -2.36 -5.26 1.19
CA THR A 47 -1.51 -4.33 0.44
C THR A 47 -1.49 -4.68 -1.05
N ASN A 48 -1.46 -5.96 -1.43
CA ASN A 48 -1.54 -6.38 -2.82
C ASN A 48 -2.86 -5.99 -3.51
N VAL A 49 -3.99 -6.03 -2.80
CA VAL A 49 -5.26 -5.53 -3.34
C VAL A 49 -5.14 -4.05 -3.70
N ILE A 50 -4.68 -3.22 -2.77
CA ILE A 50 -4.53 -1.78 -2.99
C ILE A 50 -3.45 -1.48 -4.03
N CYS A 51 -2.31 -2.20 -4.02
CA CYS A 51 -1.26 -2.01 -5.00
C CYS A 51 -1.69 -2.43 -6.41
N GLY A 52 -2.53 -3.46 -6.54
CA GLY A 52 -3.12 -3.86 -7.82
C GLY A 52 -4.01 -2.76 -8.38
N MET A 53 -4.84 -2.15 -7.54
CA MET A 53 -5.73 -1.05 -7.95
C MET A 53 -4.99 0.25 -8.25
N CYS A 54 -3.99 0.60 -7.44
CA CYS A 54 -3.32 1.89 -7.53
C CYS A 54 -2.17 1.90 -8.54
N PHE A 55 -1.46 0.78 -8.70
CA PHE A 55 -0.18 0.71 -9.42
C PHE A 55 -0.08 -0.49 -10.37
N GLY A 56 -1.18 -1.21 -10.58
CA GLY A 56 -1.19 -2.41 -11.43
C GLY A 56 -0.22 -3.51 -10.99
N ARG A 57 0.18 -3.52 -9.71
CA ARG A 57 1.28 -4.35 -9.20
C ARG A 57 0.88 -5.25 -8.05
N ARG A 58 1.47 -6.44 -8.05
CA ARG A 58 1.39 -7.43 -6.97
C ARG A 58 2.79 -7.82 -6.54
N TYR A 59 2.97 -7.98 -5.24
CA TYR A 59 4.22 -8.43 -4.64
C TYR A 59 4.08 -9.83 -4.05
N SER A 60 5.22 -10.52 -3.91
CA SER A 60 5.29 -11.78 -3.19
C SER A 60 5.06 -11.56 -1.69
N HIS A 61 4.50 -12.56 -0.99
CA HIS A 61 4.41 -12.57 0.48
C HIS A 61 5.78 -12.54 1.18
N ASP A 62 6.87 -12.76 0.44
CA ASP A 62 8.24 -12.69 0.92
C ASP A 62 9.03 -11.50 0.33
N ASP A 63 8.34 -10.57 -0.34
CA ASP A 63 8.97 -9.39 -0.93
C ASP A 63 9.48 -8.43 0.16
N HIS A 64 10.80 -8.20 0.17
CA HIS A 64 11.43 -7.36 1.18
C HIS A 64 11.10 -5.87 1.04
N GLU A 65 10.88 -5.38 -0.19
CA GLU A 65 10.51 -3.98 -0.42
C GLU A 65 9.12 -3.73 0.15
N LEU A 66 8.15 -4.59 -0.17
CA LEU A 66 6.79 -4.50 0.37
C LEU A 66 6.75 -4.68 1.89
N LEU A 67 7.41 -5.73 2.41
CA LEU A 67 7.44 -5.99 3.85
C LEU A 67 8.06 -4.83 4.62
N SER A 68 9.07 -4.15 4.05
CA SER A 68 9.63 -2.97 4.67
C SER A 68 8.60 -1.85 4.82
N LEU A 69 7.75 -1.62 3.82
CA LEU A 69 6.69 -0.60 3.81
C LEU A 69 5.51 -0.95 4.70
N VAL A 70 5.14 -2.22 4.75
CA VAL A 70 4.04 -2.69 5.57
C VAL A 70 4.40 -2.64 7.05
N ASN A 71 5.61 -3.04 7.43
CA ASN A 71 6.09 -2.88 8.80
C ASN A 71 6.19 -1.40 9.20
N LEU A 72 6.51 -0.51 8.26
CA LEU A 72 6.48 0.95 8.50
C LEU A 72 5.06 1.46 8.82
N SER A 73 3.99 0.81 8.33
CA SER A 73 2.61 1.22 8.64
C SER A 73 2.22 0.97 10.09
N GLU A 74 2.75 -0.08 10.73
CA GLU A 74 2.54 -0.35 12.15
C GLU A 74 3.25 0.72 13.01
N GLU A 75 4.50 1.05 12.66
CA GLU A 75 5.24 2.13 13.31
C GLU A 75 4.56 3.49 13.11
N PHE A 76 4.01 3.74 11.92
CA PHE A 76 3.25 4.95 11.61
C PHE A 76 2.03 5.09 12.50
N ASN A 77 1.23 4.02 12.65
CA ASN A 77 0.05 4.01 13.51
C ASN A 77 0.39 4.29 14.98
N GLN A 78 1.53 3.78 15.47
CA GLN A 78 1.98 4.06 16.84
C GLN A 78 2.37 5.53 17.04
N VAL A 79 2.99 6.16 16.04
CA VAL A 79 3.46 7.55 16.14
C VAL A 79 2.33 8.57 15.93
N VAL A 80 1.34 8.27 15.07
CA VAL A 80 0.25 9.19 14.75
C VAL A 80 -0.99 8.97 15.62
N GLY A 81 -1.28 7.72 15.99
CA GLY A 81 -2.52 7.34 16.69
C GLY A 81 -2.60 7.81 18.15
N SER A 82 -1.47 8.14 18.78
CA SER A 82 -1.44 8.65 20.16
C SER A 82 -1.63 10.17 20.26
N GLY A 83 -1.64 10.89 19.13
CA GLY A 83 -1.61 12.35 19.08
C GLY A 83 -0.24 12.88 19.49
N ASN A 84 0.47 13.57 18.60
CA ASN A 84 1.77 14.13 18.95
C ASN A 84 1.54 15.44 19.74
N PRO A 85 2.07 15.62 20.96
CA PRO A 85 1.97 16.88 21.68
C PRO A 85 2.48 18.09 20.87
N ALA A 86 3.40 17.86 19.93
CA ALA A 86 3.88 18.89 19.00
C ALA A 86 2.81 19.36 17.98
N ASP A 87 1.72 18.63 17.81
CA ASP A 87 0.58 19.04 16.97
C ASP A 87 -0.24 20.14 17.68
N PHE A 88 -0.29 20.11 19.01
CA PHE A 88 -1.08 21.03 19.83
C PHE A 88 -0.25 22.14 20.49
N ILE A 89 1.05 21.93 20.69
CA ILE A 89 1.96 22.87 21.35
C ILE A 89 3.11 23.21 20.38
N PRO A 90 3.04 24.35 19.66
CA PRO A 90 4.02 24.71 18.63
C PRO A 90 5.48 24.74 19.10
N PHE A 91 5.72 25.10 20.36
CA PHE A 91 7.07 25.12 20.94
C PHE A 91 7.73 23.73 20.95
N LEU A 92 6.96 22.65 21.11
CA LEU A 92 7.50 21.28 21.14
C LEU A 92 8.02 20.82 19.77
N ARG A 93 7.69 21.51 18.67
CA ARG A 93 8.26 21.23 17.35
C ARG A 93 9.75 21.61 17.23
N LEU A 94 10.22 22.51 18.09
CA LEU A 94 11.62 22.94 18.11
C LEU A 94 12.52 21.99 18.91
N LEU A 95 11.93 21.13 19.75
CA LEU A 95 12.65 20.15 20.53
C LEU A 95 12.91 18.87 19.72
N PRO A 96 14.08 18.22 19.89
CA PRO A 96 14.34 16.95 19.23
C PRO A 96 13.34 15.90 19.74
N SER A 97 12.52 15.39 18.83
CA SER A 97 11.53 14.35 19.11
C SER A 97 11.90 13.08 18.36
N THR A 98 12.20 12.01 19.11
CA THR A 98 12.49 10.69 18.55
C THR A 98 11.31 10.15 17.76
N SER A 99 10.08 10.40 18.21
CA SER A 99 8.86 10.01 17.50
C SER A 99 8.72 10.76 16.17
N MET A 100 8.97 12.07 16.17
CA MET A 100 8.95 12.87 14.93
C MET A 100 10.04 12.41 13.95
N ASN A 101 11.25 12.12 14.44
CA ASN A 101 12.33 11.62 13.59
C ASN A 101 11.98 10.27 12.95
N LYS A 102 11.36 9.36 13.71
CA LYS A 102 10.85 8.09 13.17
C LYS A 102 9.77 8.33 12.11
N PHE A 103 8.80 9.21 12.39
CA PHE A 103 7.76 9.58 11.44
C PHE A 103 8.34 10.12 10.13
N LEU A 104 9.29 11.05 10.20
CA LEU A 104 9.95 11.60 9.01
C LEU A 104 10.70 10.53 8.22
N ALA A 105 11.42 9.63 8.89
CA ALA A 105 12.12 8.52 8.25
C ALA A 105 11.13 7.54 7.56
N ILE A 106 9.99 7.25 8.18
CA ILE A 106 8.92 6.43 7.61
C ILE A 106 8.37 7.08 6.34
N ASN A 107 7.99 8.36 6.42
CA ASN A 107 7.45 9.09 5.28
C ASN A 107 8.46 9.21 4.15
N GLN A 108 9.75 9.39 4.46
CA GLN A 108 10.79 9.45 3.44
C GLN A 108 10.92 8.14 2.66
N ARG A 109 10.91 6.99 3.36
CA ARG A 109 10.94 5.67 2.71
C ARG A 109 9.70 5.42 1.85
N PHE A 110 8.53 5.75 2.37
CA PHE A 110 7.27 5.65 1.62
C PHE A 110 7.29 6.53 0.37
N ASN A 111 7.76 7.78 0.47
CA ASN A 111 7.89 8.69 -0.66
C ASN A 111 8.85 8.18 -1.72
N VAL A 112 9.99 7.59 -1.34
CA VAL A 112 10.94 6.98 -2.30
C VAL A 112 10.27 5.84 -3.07
N PHE A 113 9.51 4.99 -2.38
CA PHE A 113 8.76 3.91 -3.03
C PHE A 113 7.69 4.45 -3.98
N MET A 114 6.89 5.42 -3.54
CA MET A 114 5.87 6.06 -4.38
C MET A 114 6.48 6.71 -5.62
N GLN A 115 7.60 7.44 -5.47
CA GLN A 115 8.29 8.06 -6.59
C GLN A 115 8.81 7.05 -7.60
N LYS A 116 9.33 5.90 -7.13
CA LYS A 116 9.75 4.81 -8.00
C LYS A 116 8.58 4.30 -8.83
N LEU A 117 7.44 3.99 -8.20
CA LEU A 117 6.26 3.48 -8.87
C LEU A 117 5.69 4.48 -9.88
N VAL A 118 5.52 5.74 -9.48
CA VAL A 118 4.99 6.79 -10.35
C VAL A 118 5.91 6.99 -11.57
N ARG A 119 7.23 7.00 -11.39
CA ARG A 119 8.18 7.11 -12.50
C ARG A 119 8.05 5.95 -13.48
N GLU A 120 7.95 4.72 -13.00
CA GLU A 120 7.75 3.54 -13.86
C GLU A 120 6.43 3.61 -14.64
N HIS A 121 5.39 4.22 -14.06
CA HIS A 121 4.13 4.47 -14.77
C HIS A 121 4.32 5.51 -15.88
N TYR A 122 4.98 6.64 -15.59
CA TYR A 122 5.31 7.65 -16.60
C TYR A 122 6.12 7.08 -17.77
N GLU A 123 7.10 6.21 -17.51
CA GLU A 123 7.94 5.59 -18.55
C GLU A 123 7.15 4.70 -19.51
N THR A 124 6.02 4.16 -19.07
CA THR A 124 5.20 3.20 -19.80
C THR A 124 3.77 3.70 -20.04
N PHE A 125 3.54 5.00 -19.83
CA PHE A 125 2.23 5.62 -19.90
C PHE A 125 1.72 5.63 -21.33
N ASN A 126 0.46 5.25 -21.50
CA ASN A 126 -0.24 5.29 -22.79
C ASN A 126 -1.64 5.85 -22.60
N LYS A 127 -1.92 7.00 -23.21
CA LYS A 127 -3.21 7.68 -23.13
C LYS A 127 -4.37 6.84 -23.66
N ASP A 128 -4.12 5.95 -24.62
CA ASP A 128 -5.14 5.05 -25.17
C ASP A 128 -5.37 3.80 -24.30
N ASN A 129 -4.58 3.60 -23.24
CA ASN A 129 -4.66 2.43 -22.37
C ASN A 129 -4.28 2.77 -20.92
N ILE A 130 -5.26 3.26 -20.16
CA ILE A 130 -5.14 3.58 -18.73
C ILE A 130 -5.20 2.29 -17.90
N ARG A 131 -4.10 1.95 -17.21
CA ARG A 131 -3.98 0.66 -16.50
C ARG A 131 -4.58 0.67 -15.09
N ASP A 132 -4.44 1.79 -14.40
CA ASP A 132 -4.76 1.92 -12.98
C ASP A 132 -4.99 3.39 -12.57
N ILE A 133 -5.17 3.62 -11.26
CA ILE A 133 -5.39 4.96 -10.70
C ILE A 133 -4.18 5.87 -10.95
N THR A 134 -2.95 5.36 -10.95
CA THR A 134 -1.76 6.20 -11.18
C THR A 134 -1.77 6.73 -12.62
N ASP A 135 -2.01 5.88 -13.60
CA ASP A 135 -2.16 6.33 -15.00
C ASP A 135 -3.31 7.32 -15.16
N SER A 136 -4.44 7.09 -14.49
CA SER A 136 -5.59 8.01 -14.51
C SER A 136 -5.21 9.40 -13.97
N LEU A 137 -4.39 9.45 -12.93
CA LEU A 137 -3.88 10.72 -12.36
C LEU A 137 -2.84 11.38 -13.28
N ILE A 138 -2.02 10.59 -13.97
CA ILE A 138 -1.05 11.08 -14.95
C ILE A 138 -1.80 11.77 -16.11
N ASP A 139 -2.78 11.09 -16.71
CA ASP A 139 -3.60 11.62 -17.82
C ASP A 139 -4.25 12.97 -17.45
N HIS A 140 -4.89 13.02 -16.28
CA HIS A 140 -5.51 14.26 -15.77
C HIS A 140 -4.50 15.39 -15.49
N CYS A 141 -3.25 15.05 -15.20
CA CYS A 141 -2.19 16.05 -15.02
C CYS A 141 -1.63 16.54 -16.36
N GLU A 142 -1.64 15.73 -17.42
CA GLU A 142 -1.22 16.15 -18.76
C GLU A 142 -2.29 17.02 -19.42
N ASP A 143 -3.58 16.66 -19.27
CA ASP A 143 -4.70 17.44 -19.82
C ASP A 143 -4.77 18.86 -19.23
N ARG A 144 -4.40 19.05 -17.96
CA ARG A 144 -4.35 20.38 -17.32
C ARG A 144 -3.15 21.24 -17.69
N LYS A 145 -2.15 20.69 -18.39
CA LYS A 145 -0.99 21.45 -18.89
C LYS A 145 -1.24 22.05 -20.28
N LEU A 146 -2.29 21.60 -20.97
CA LEU A 146 -2.79 22.15 -22.24
C LEU A 146 -3.75 23.32 -21.98
#